data_AF-A0A2V8QE54-F1
#
_entry.id   AF-A0A2V8QE54-F1
#
_cell.length_a   1.000
_cell.length_b   1.000
_cell.length_c   1.000
_cell.angle_alpha   90.00
_cell.angle_beta   90.00
_cell.angle_gamma   90.00
#
_symmetry.space_group_name_H-M   'P 1'
#
loop_
_entity.id
_entity.type
_entity.pdbx_description
1 polymer ?
#
loop_
_entity_poly.entity_id
_entity_poly.type
_entity_poly.pdbx_seq_one_letter_code
_entity_poly.pdbx_strand_id
1 'polypeptide(L)'
;MNATIRETEDVMKQVRSGNGSAGRFINDPALYNNANDIALQLKAISADLRAGRGTAGKLLTDDELYNRINRTADRLDRSVDQVNSMIAEINAGHGTLGKLIKDEQIYNDARAAIARFNTTAERIDNMVAAAQRGEGTVGKLITDDTLYSNVNQLSSEGVKLIYDFRQNPKKYLTIKFELF
;
A
#
# COMPACT_ATOMS: atom_id res chain seq x y z
N MET A 1 30.12 -39.78 1.25
CA MET A 1 29.07 -39.19 0.38
C MET A 1 27.87 -40.10 0.15
N ASN A 2 27.98 -41.44 0.20
CA ASN A 2 26.86 -42.34 -0.16
C ASN A 2 25.70 -42.44 0.87
N ALA A 3 25.92 -42.10 2.15
CA ALA A 3 24.87 -42.20 3.19
C ALA A 3 23.86 -41.05 3.14
N THR A 4 24.33 -39.81 2.99
CA THR A 4 23.49 -38.60 2.92
C THR A 4 22.58 -38.60 1.68
N ILE A 5 23.07 -39.14 0.55
CA ILE A 5 22.27 -39.26 -0.68
C ILE A 5 21.13 -40.27 -0.48
N ARG A 6 21.38 -41.40 0.20
CA ARG A 6 20.34 -42.40 0.53
C ARG A 6 19.28 -41.86 1.49
N GLU A 7 19.67 -41.15 2.54
CA GLU A 7 18.70 -40.52 3.45
C GLU A 7 17.82 -39.48 2.72
N THR A 8 18.42 -38.71 1.81
CA THR A 8 17.67 -37.73 1.00
C THR A 8 16.69 -38.42 0.04
N GLU A 9 17.09 -39.54 -0.57
CA GLU A 9 16.23 -40.36 -1.42
C GLU A 9 15.06 -40.97 -0.64
N ASP A 10 15.29 -41.45 0.59
CA ASP A 10 14.25 -42.02 1.44
C ASP A 10 13.27 -40.95 1.95
N VAL A 11 13.75 -39.76 2.33
CA VAL A 11 12.90 -38.62 2.69
C VAL A 11 12.06 -38.18 1.49
N MET A 12 12.66 -38.07 0.29
CA MET A 12 11.93 -37.73 -0.93
C MET A 12 10.89 -38.79 -1.30
N LYS A 13 11.19 -40.08 -1.08
CA LYS A 13 10.22 -41.16 -1.21
C LYS A 13 9.09 -41.04 -0.20
N GLN A 14 9.37 -40.73 1.06
CA GLN A 14 8.34 -40.54 2.09
C GLN A 14 7.43 -39.35 1.79
N VAL A 15 7.99 -38.23 1.33
CA VAL A 15 7.23 -37.05 0.88
C VAL A 15 6.34 -37.38 -0.32
N ARG A 16 6.88 -38.04 -1.36
CA ARG A 16 6.10 -38.42 -2.54
C ARG A 16 5.03 -39.47 -2.26
N SER A 17 5.30 -40.38 -1.32
CA SER A 17 4.35 -41.43 -0.93
C SER A 17 3.28 -40.96 0.05
N GLY A 18 3.32 -39.69 0.49
CA GLY A 18 2.35 -39.16 1.46
C GLY A 18 2.55 -39.72 2.88
N ASN A 19 3.67 -40.38 3.16
CA ASN A 19 3.96 -40.99 4.44
C ASN A 19 4.64 -40.00 5.40
N GLY A 20 4.30 -40.10 6.69
CA GLY A 20 4.74 -39.14 7.71
C GLY A 20 4.01 -37.80 7.63
N SER A 21 4.20 -36.94 8.62
CA SER A 21 3.51 -35.64 8.71
C SER A 21 3.85 -34.70 7.55
N ALA A 22 5.08 -34.76 7.03
CA ALA A 22 5.51 -33.98 5.87
C ALA A 22 4.88 -34.46 4.55
N GLY A 23 4.83 -35.77 4.31
CA GLY A 23 4.17 -36.33 3.13
C GLY A 23 2.67 -36.08 3.16
N ARG A 24 2.02 -36.29 4.31
CA ARG A 24 0.58 -36.01 4.47
C ARG A 24 0.23 -34.55 4.26
N PHE A 25 1.08 -33.64 4.74
CA PHE A 25 0.87 -32.20 4.61
C PHE A 25 1.10 -31.69 3.18
N ILE A 26 2.18 -32.11 2.51
CA ILE A 26 2.46 -31.67 1.12
C ILE A 26 1.42 -32.21 0.14
N ASN A 27 0.95 -33.43 0.38
CA ASN A 27 -0.10 -34.04 -0.44
C ASN A 27 -1.50 -33.74 0.12
N ASP A 28 -1.65 -32.84 1.09
CA ASP A 28 -2.95 -32.53 1.69
C ASP A 28 -3.79 -31.74 0.68
N PRO A 29 -4.91 -32.30 0.19
CA PRO A 29 -5.79 -31.57 -0.71
C PRO A 29 -6.37 -30.31 -0.06
N ALA A 30 -6.51 -30.27 1.26
CA ALA A 30 -7.05 -29.12 1.98
C ALA A 30 -6.21 -27.86 1.81
N LEU A 31 -4.87 -27.98 1.68
CA LEU A 31 -4.01 -26.81 1.45
C LEU A 31 -4.26 -26.20 0.06
N TYR A 32 -4.36 -27.04 -0.97
CA TYR A 32 -4.67 -26.59 -2.33
C TYR A 32 -6.07 -26.00 -2.41
N ASN A 33 -7.04 -26.64 -1.75
CA ASN A 33 -8.41 -26.16 -1.68
C ASN A 33 -8.49 -24.80 -0.99
N ASN A 34 -7.81 -24.61 0.14
CA ASN A 34 -7.78 -23.34 0.86
C ASN A 34 -7.12 -22.22 0.04
N ALA A 35 -6.02 -22.51 -0.67
CA ALA A 35 -5.38 -21.54 -1.55
C ALA A 35 -6.31 -21.15 -2.72
N ASN A 36 -7.01 -22.12 -3.29
CA ASN A 36 -8.00 -21.88 -4.33
C ASN A 36 -9.18 -21.05 -3.82
N ASP A 37 -9.68 -21.33 -2.62
CA ASP A 37 -10.79 -20.59 -2.00
C ASP A 37 -10.41 -19.12 -1.74
N ILE A 38 -9.18 -18.86 -1.27
CA ILE A 38 -8.67 -17.49 -1.11
C ILE A 38 -8.61 -16.77 -2.46
N ALA A 39 -8.11 -17.42 -3.51
CA ALA A 39 -8.07 -16.83 -4.85
C ALA A 39 -9.47 -16.50 -5.38
N LEU A 40 -10.45 -17.36 -5.12
CA LEU A 40 -11.86 -17.11 -5.45
C LEU A 40 -12.44 -15.93 -4.67
N GLN A 41 -12.15 -15.83 -3.38
CA GLN A 41 -12.59 -14.71 -2.54
C GLN A 41 -11.98 -13.37 -3.00
N LEU A 42 -10.69 -13.34 -3.34
CA LEU A 42 -10.03 -12.13 -3.87
C LEU A 42 -10.62 -11.71 -5.21
N LYS A 43 -10.92 -12.68 -6.09
CA LYS A 43 -11.60 -12.42 -7.36
C LYS A 43 -13.00 -11.83 -7.15
N ALA A 44 -13.74 -12.33 -6.16
CA ALA A 44 -15.06 -11.80 -5.80
C ALA A 44 -14.97 -10.35 -5.29
N ILE A 45 -14.01 -10.06 -4.39
CA ILE A 45 -13.76 -8.69 -3.91
C ILE A 45 -13.41 -7.76 -5.08
N SER A 46 -12.51 -8.17 -5.97
CA SER A 46 -12.15 -7.39 -7.16
C SER A 46 -13.34 -7.14 -8.09
N ALA A 47 -14.25 -8.12 -8.23
CA ALA A 47 -15.47 -7.95 -9.00
C ALA A 47 -16.43 -6.96 -8.33
N ASP A 48 -16.61 -7.05 -7.01
CA ASP A 48 -17.44 -6.13 -6.24
C ASP A 48 -16.91 -4.69 -6.29
N LEU A 49 -15.59 -4.50 -6.18
CA LEU A 49 -14.96 -3.18 -6.32
C LEU A 49 -15.23 -2.56 -7.69
N ARG A 50 -15.05 -3.33 -8.78
CA ARG A 50 -15.34 -2.87 -10.16
C ARG A 50 -16.83 -2.62 -10.39
N ALA A 51 -17.69 -3.36 -9.70
CA ALA A 51 -19.13 -3.16 -9.74
C ALA A 51 -19.61 -2.02 -8.82
N GLY A 52 -18.70 -1.28 -8.17
CA GLY A 52 -19.06 -0.16 -7.31
C GLY A 52 -19.69 -0.57 -5.98
N ARG A 53 -19.51 -1.83 -5.55
CA ARG A 53 -20.07 -2.36 -4.30
C ARG A 53 -19.14 -2.14 -3.12
N GLY A 54 -19.73 -1.96 -1.93
CA GLY A 54 -18.99 -1.60 -0.72
C GLY A 54 -18.48 -0.15 -0.75
N THR A 55 -17.80 0.29 0.31
CA THR A 55 -17.31 1.68 0.43
C THR A 55 -16.19 1.97 -0.56
N ALA A 56 -15.23 1.06 -0.72
CA ALA A 56 -14.14 1.20 -1.67
C ALA A 56 -14.61 1.13 -3.14
N GLY A 57 -15.53 0.23 -3.47
CA GLY A 57 -16.12 0.17 -4.80
C GLY A 57 -16.88 1.46 -5.12
N LYS A 58 -17.76 1.92 -4.22
CA LYS A 58 -18.44 3.21 -4.37
C LYS A 58 -17.44 4.34 -4.58
N LEU A 59 -16.41 4.45 -3.74
CA LEU A 59 -15.39 5.50 -3.88
C LEU A 59 -14.71 5.48 -5.27
N LEU A 60 -14.42 4.29 -5.80
CA LEU A 60 -13.73 4.14 -7.08
C LEU A 60 -14.63 4.40 -8.30
N THR A 61 -15.95 4.19 -8.18
CA THR A 61 -16.88 4.25 -9.32
C THR A 61 -17.90 5.39 -9.23
N ASP A 62 -17.84 6.24 -8.19
CA ASP A 62 -18.85 7.28 -7.97
C ASP A 62 -18.53 8.55 -8.77
N ASP A 63 -19.26 8.72 -9.87
CA ASP A 63 -19.24 9.94 -10.69
C ASP A 63 -19.63 11.19 -9.90
N GLU A 64 -20.45 11.06 -8.86
CA GLU A 64 -20.84 12.18 -8.00
C GLU A 64 -19.66 12.69 -7.19
N LEU A 65 -18.74 11.81 -6.77
CA LEU A 65 -17.51 12.21 -6.10
C LEU A 65 -16.60 12.99 -7.04
N TYR A 66 -16.40 12.52 -8.27
CA TYR A 66 -15.66 13.26 -9.29
C TYR A 66 -16.26 14.66 -9.52
N ASN A 67 -17.58 14.73 -9.64
CA ASN A 67 -18.30 15.99 -9.79
C ASN A 67 -18.22 16.89 -8.53
N ARG A 68 -18.16 16.33 -7.33
CA ARG A 68 -17.94 17.08 -6.08
C ARG A 68 -16.51 17.60 -5.99
N ILE A 69 -15.53 16.81 -6.41
CA ILE A 69 -14.12 17.22 -6.46
C ILE A 69 -13.96 18.38 -7.43
N ASN A 70 -14.50 18.27 -8.65
CA ASN A 70 -14.45 19.35 -9.63
C ASN A 70 -15.13 20.62 -9.12
N ARG A 71 -16.35 20.52 -8.55
CA ARG A 71 -17.01 21.68 -7.94
C ARG A 71 -16.24 22.29 -6.78
N THR A 72 -15.49 21.48 -6.04
CA THR A 72 -14.65 21.96 -4.94
C THR A 72 -13.42 22.66 -5.50
N ALA A 73 -12.78 22.10 -6.53
CA ALA A 73 -11.69 22.76 -7.26
C ALA A 73 -12.15 24.11 -7.82
N ASP A 74 -13.30 24.17 -8.50
CA ASP A 74 -13.87 25.42 -9.02
C ASP A 74 -14.14 26.46 -7.92
N ARG A 75 -14.49 26.02 -6.70
CA ARG A 75 -14.70 26.92 -5.56
C ARG A 75 -13.38 27.42 -4.98
N LEU A 76 -12.36 26.57 -4.95
CA LEU A 76 -11.01 26.93 -4.54
C LEU A 76 -10.41 27.94 -5.52
N ASP A 77 -10.54 27.72 -6.83
CA ASP A 77 -10.05 28.64 -7.86
C ASP A 77 -10.69 30.03 -7.71
N ARG A 78 -12.02 30.09 -7.57
CA ARG A 78 -12.72 31.36 -7.32
C ARG A 78 -12.30 32.03 -6.01
N SER A 79 -12.02 31.23 -4.98
CA SER A 79 -11.55 31.75 -3.69
C SER A 79 -10.14 32.33 -3.81
N VAL A 80 -9.27 31.68 -4.58
CA VAL A 80 -7.93 32.19 -4.92
C VAL A 80 -8.03 33.49 -5.71
N ASP A 81 -8.92 33.57 -6.71
CA ASP A 81 -9.16 34.81 -7.47
C ASP A 81 -9.67 35.95 -6.59
N GLN A 82 -10.56 35.64 -5.65
CA GLN A 82 -11.09 36.62 -4.71
C GLN A 82 -10.02 37.08 -3.72
N VAL A 83 -9.17 36.18 -3.23
CA VAL A 83 -8.01 36.52 -2.39
C VAL A 83 -7.01 37.38 -3.17
N ASN A 84 -6.72 37.04 -4.42
CA ASN A 84 -5.84 37.83 -5.29
C ASN A 84 -6.40 39.24 -5.52
N SER A 85 -7.71 39.36 -5.75
CA SER A 85 -8.40 40.64 -5.90
C SER A 85 -8.35 41.46 -4.61
N MET A 86 -8.60 40.84 -3.46
CA MET A 86 -8.44 41.50 -2.16
C MET A 86 -7.01 42.00 -1.95
N ILE A 87 -5.99 41.17 -2.24
CA ILE A 87 -4.58 41.56 -2.12
C ILE A 87 -4.26 42.75 -3.05
N ALA A 88 -4.82 42.78 -4.26
CA ALA A 88 -4.66 43.89 -5.18
C ALA A 88 -5.29 45.18 -4.64
N GLU A 89 -6.51 45.13 -4.10
CA GLU A 89 -7.18 46.27 -3.47
C GLU A 89 -6.47 46.76 -2.19
N ILE A 90 -5.92 45.83 -1.40
CA ILE A 90 -5.08 46.09 -0.24
C ILE A 90 -3.81 46.83 -0.65
N ASN A 91 -3.11 46.35 -1.69
CA ASN A 91 -1.90 46.98 -2.23
C ASN A 91 -2.21 48.37 -2.81
N ALA A 92 -3.41 48.58 -3.34
CA ALA A 92 -3.90 49.88 -3.78
C ALA A 92 -4.27 50.83 -2.62
N GLY A 93 -4.25 50.35 -1.37
CA GLY A 93 -4.46 51.16 -0.16
C GLY A 93 -5.92 51.46 0.15
N HIS A 94 -6.87 50.69 -0.38
CA HIS A 94 -8.30 50.89 -0.14
C HIS A 94 -8.81 50.09 1.08
N GLY A 95 -9.66 50.72 1.91
CA GLY A 95 -10.35 50.09 3.06
C GLY A 95 -9.59 50.04 4.41
N THR A 96 -10.28 49.61 5.47
CA THR A 96 -9.70 49.43 6.83
C THR A 96 -8.69 48.29 6.91
N LEU A 97 -8.77 47.31 5.99
CA LEU A 97 -7.81 46.20 5.85
C LEU A 97 -6.48 46.65 5.20
N GLY A 98 -6.49 47.62 4.28
CA GLY A 98 -5.27 48.24 3.76
C GLY A 98 -4.47 49.00 4.85
N LYS A 99 -5.15 49.44 5.91
CA LYS A 99 -4.51 49.99 7.13
C LYS A 99 -4.09 48.90 8.12
N LEU A 100 -4.75 47.75 8.15
CA LEU A 100 -4.46 46.62 9.05
C LEU A 100 -3.32 45.71 8.54
N ILE A 101 -3.10 45.61 7.22
CA ILE A 101 -2.04 44.77 6.61
C ILE A 101 -0.64 45.41 6.65
N LYS A 102 -0.53 46.66 7.12
CA LYS A 102 0.77 47.15 7.59
C LYS A 102 1.30 46.40 8.82
N ASP A 103 0.47 45.56 9.43
CA ASP A 103 0.88 44.71 10.53
C ASP A 103 1.69 43.51 9.99
N GLU A 104 3.00 43.56 10.20
CA GLU A 104 4.01 42.63 9.69
C GLU A 104 3.67 41.15 9.94
N GLN A 105 2.92 40.88 11.01
CA GLN A 105 2.59 39.54 11.45
C GLN A 105 1.64 38.81 10.47
N ILE A 106 0.60 39.47 9.98
CA ILE A 106 -0.38 38.85 9.06
C ILE A 106 0.27 38.53 7.71
N TYR A 107 1.14 39.42 7.23
CA TYR A 107 1.90 39.20 6.00
C TYR A 107 2.82 37.97 6.12
N ASN A 108 3.50 37.84 7.25
CA ASN A 108 4.40 36.72 7.52
C ASN A 108 3.64 35.39 7.65
N ASP A 109 2.49 35.38 8.33
CA ASP A 109 1.64 34.20 8.47
C ASP A 109 1.07 33.73 7.14
N ALA A 110 0.60 34.66 6.29
CA ALA A 110 0.12 34.34 4.95
C ALA A 110 1.22 33.75 4.06
N ARG A 111 2.42 34.34 4.09
CA ARG A 111 3.59 33.82 3.34
C ARG A 111 3.99 32.43 3.83
N ALA A 112 3.96 32.18 5.14
CA ALA A 112 4.26 30.87 5.72
C ALA A 112 3.20 29.83 5.33
N ALA A 113 1.92 30.19 5.30
CA ALA A 113 0.84 29.32 4.88
C ALA A 113 0.98 28.91 3.40
N ILE A 114 1.28 29.87 2.52
CA ILE A 114 1.52 29.62 1.09
C ILE A 114 2.75 28.71 0.90
N ALA A 115 3.86 28.96 1.61
CA ALA A 115 5.05 28.12 1.52
C ALA A 115 4.77 26.66 1.93
N ARG A 116 4.00 26.47 3.01
CA ARG A 116 3.57 25.13 3.46
C ARG A 116 2.64 24.46 2.45
N PHE A 117 1.76 25.22 1.83
CA PHE A 117 0.86 24.72 0.80
C PHE A 117 1.65 24.25 -0.43
N ASN A 118 2.56 25.08 -0.95
CA ASN A 118 3.41 24.72 -2.09
C ASN A 118 4.25 23.46 -1.80
N THR A 119 4.83 23.36 -0.60
CA THR A 119 5.59 22.17 -0.18
C THR A 119 4.71 20.92 -0.16
N THR A 120 3.46 21.06 0.28
CA THR A 120 2.49 19.95 0.31
C THR A 120 2.09 19.52 -1.11
N ALA A 121 1.80 20.49 -1.98
CA ALA A 121 1.47 20.23 -3.38
C ALA A 121 2.62 19.49 -4.09
N GLU A 122 3.86 19.95 -3.93
CA GLU A 122 5.03 19.28 -4.49
C GLU A 122 5.20 17.84 -3.97
N ARG A 123 4.92 17.59 -2.69
CA ARG A 123 4.97 16.22 -2.14
C ARG A 123 3.90 15.32 -2.75
N ILE A 124 2.69 15.85 -2.94
CA ILE A 124 1.59 15.10 -3.56
C ILE A 124 1.94 14.79 -5.02
N ASP A 125 2.42 15.77 -5.78
CA ASP A 125 2.84 15.57 -7.17
C ASP A 125 3.94 14.51 -7.28
N ASN A 126 4.93 14.55 -6.39
CA ASN A 126 5.98 13.53 -6.33
C ASN A 126 5.43 12.15 -5.99
N MET A 127 4.46 12.04 -5.08
CA MET A 127 3.80 10.77 -4.73
C MET A 127 2.98 10.22 -5.90
N VAL A 128 2.25 11.08 -6.62
CA VAL A 128 1.46 10.69 -7.80
C VAL A 128 2.39 10.23 -8.92
N ALA A 129 3.46 10.99 -9.19
CA ALA A 129 4.45 10.62 -10.19
C ALA A 129 5.17 9.31 -9.82
N ALA A 130 5.50 9.12 -8.54
CA ALA A 130 6.04 7.85 -8.03
C ALA A 130 5.04 6.71 -8.22
N ALA A 131 3.76 6.92 -7.89
CA ALA A 131 2.73 5.91 -8.07
C ALA A 131 2.53 5.52 -9.54
N GLN A 132 2.55 6.48 -10.46
CA GLN A 132 2.49 6.23 -11.90
C GLN A 132 3.69 5.45 -12.43
N ARG A 133 4.88 5.64 -11.83
CA ARG A 133 6.09 4.85 -12.12
C ARG A 133 6.13 3.50 -11.40
N GLY A 134 5.11 3.16 -10.60
CA GLY A 134 5.08 1.93 -9.80
C GLY A 134 5.99 1.96 -8.56
N GLU A 135 6.47 3.14 -8.16
CA GLU A 135 7.33 3.34 -7.00
C GLU A 135 6.49 3.47 -5.70
N GLY A 136 7.07 3.01 -4.58
CA GLY A 136 6.37 3.01 -3.29
C GLY A 136 5.22 2.01 -3.18
N THR A 137 4.58 1.93 -2.02
CA THR A 137 3.54 0.92 -1.74
C THR A 137 2.29 1.10 -2.60
N VAL A 138 1.88 2.35 -2.84
CA VAL A 138 0.71 2.70 -3.67
C VAL A 138 0.99 2.43 -5.15
N GLY A 139 2.16 2.83 -5.66
CA GLY A 139 2.57 2.53 -7.03
C GLY A 139 2.62 1.04 -7.29
N LYS A 140 3.34 0.28 -6.44
CA LYS A 140 3.38 -1.19 -6.52
C LYS A 140 2.00 -1.82 -6.44
N LEU A 141 1.07 -1.31 -5.63
CA LEU A 141 -0.28 -1.87 -5.56
C LEU A 141 -1.10 -1.68 -6.84
N ILE A 142 -0.88 -0.57 -7.55
CA ILE A 142 -1.65 -0.20 -8.74
C ILE A 142 -1.06 -0.84 -10.00
N THR A 143 0.27 -0.93 -10.10
CA THR A 143 0.96 -1.35 -11.34
C THR A 143 1.44 -2.79 -11.33
N ASP A 144 1.51 -3.45 -10.18
CA ASP A 144 2.30 -4.67 -10.05
C ASP A 144 1.45 -5.95 -10.17
N ASP A 145 1.37 -6.49 -11.38
CA ASP A 145 0.87 -7.86 -11.66
C ASP A 145 1.72 -8.92 -10.91
N THR A 146 2.97 -8.62 -10.57
CA THR A 146 3.84 -9.54 -9.81
C THR A 146 3.50 -9.60 -8.33
N LEU A 147 2.65 -8.71 -7.80
CA LEU A 147 2.18 -8.84 -6.41
C LEU A 147 1.36 -10.13 -6.23
N TYR A 148 0.60 -10.54 -7.24
CA TYR A 148 -0.08 -11.85 -7.27
C TYR A 148 0.92 -13.02 -7.34
N SER A 149 1.97 -12.93 -8.17
CA SER A 149 2.98 -13.99 -8.26
C SER A 149 3.86 -14.07 -7.01
N ASN A 150 4.22 -12.93 -6.43
CA ASN A 150 5.03 -12.81 -5.23
C ASN A 150 4.26 -13.22 -4.00
N VAL A 151 2.94 -12.99 -3.92
CA VAL A 151 2.11 -13.55 -2.84
C VAL A 151 2.06 -15.08 -2.95
N ASN A 152 1.85 -15.64 -4.14
CA ASN A 152 1.89 -17.09 -4.35
C ASN A 152 3.27 -17.69 -4.01
N GLN A 153 4.35 -17.00 -4.38
CA GLN A 153 5.71 -17.44 -4.10
C GLN A 153 6.07 -17.26 -2.62
N LEU A 154 5.64 -16.17 -1.97
CA LEU A 154 5.78 -15.95 -0.53
C LEU A 154 5.04 -17.02 0.26
N SER A 155 3.85 -17.42 -0.18
CA SER A 155 3.12 -18.56 0.38
C SER A 155 3.92 -19.86 0.21
N SER A 156 4.52 -20.10 -0.96
CA SER A 156 5.37 -21.26 -1.20
C SER A 156 6.66 -21.27 -0.37
N GLU A 157 7.31 -20.12 -0.20
CA GLU A 157 8.55 -19.98 0.58
C GLU A 157 8.29 -19.98 2.08
N GLY A 158 7.16 -19.42 2.54
CA GLY A 158 6.71 -19.50 3.94
C GLY A 158 6.40 -20.94 4.36
N VAL A 159 5.77 -21.72 3.47
CA VAL A 159 5.57 -23.16 3.68
C VAL A 159 6.91 -23.90 3.80
N LYS A 160 7.91 -23.55 2.97
CA LYS A 160 9.28 -24.08 3.06
C LYS A 160 9.99 -23.68 4.36
N LEU A 161 9.87 -22.44 4.81
CA LEU A 161 10.49 -21.97 6.05
C LEU A 161 9.94 -22.70 7.27
N ILE A 162 8.62 -22.92 7.33
CA ILE A 162 7.98 -23.70 8.40
C ILE A 162 8.44 -25.17 8.34
N TYR A 163 8.63 -25.71 7.14
CA TYR A 163 9.19 -27.04 6.93
C TYR A 163 10.63 -27.15 7.47
N ASP A 164 11.50 -26.21 7.11
CA ASP A 164 12.91 -26.18 7.53
C ASP A 164 13.08 -25.95 9.03
N PHE A 165 12.26 -25.08 9.62
CA PHE A 165 12.21 -24.83 11.05
C PHE A 165 11.84 -26.10 11.84
N ARG A 166 10.92 -26.91 11.32
CA ARG A 166 10.53 -28.18 11.95
C ARG A 166 11.64 -29.24 11.86
N GLN A 167 12.39 -29.26 10.76
CA GLN A 167 13.46 -30.21 10.54
C GLN A 167 14.72 -29.91 11.37
N ASN A 168 15.07 -28.63 11.51
CA ASN A 168 16.26 -28.24 12.27
C ASN A 168 16.03 -26.96 13.10
N PRO A 169 15.21 -27.04 14.16
CA PRO A 169 14.82 -25.86 14.94
C PRO A 169 16.01 -25.16 15.59
N LYS A 170 17.08 -25.90 15.94
CA LYS A 170 18.32 -25.36 16.54
C LYS A 170 19.09 -24.42 15.60
N LYS A 171 18.90 -24.53 14.28
CA LYS A 171 19.49 -23.61 13.29
C LYS A 171 18.86 -22.21 13.36
N TYR A 172 17.61 -22.12 13.82
CA TYR A 172 16.82 -20.89 13.84
C TYR A 172 16.55 -20.36 15.27
N LEU A 173 16.75 -21.19 16.30
CA LEU A 173 16.66 -20.83 17.72
C LEU A 173 18.02 -20.97 18.40
N THR A 174 18.79 -19.88 18.45
CA THR A 174 20.03 -19.79 19.22
C THR A 174 19.80 -18.91 20.44
N ILE A 175 19.58 -19.53 21.61
CA ILE A 175 19.46 -18.80 22.87
C ILE A 175 20.87 -18.54 23.39
N LYS A 176 21.34 -17.29 23.34
CA LYS A 176 22.58 -16.88 24.00
C LYS A 176 22.27 -16.58 25.47
N PHE A 177 22.78 -17.41 26.37
CA PHE A 177 22.82 -17.09 27.79
C PHE A 177 24.04 -16.24 28.07
N GLU A 178 23.85 -14.96 28.37
CA GLU A 178 24.83 -14.16 29.10
C GLU A 178 24.63 -14.46 30.59
N LEU A 179 25.63 -15.11 31.21
CA LEU A 179 25.65 -15.40 32.64
C LEU A 179 26.17 -14.16 33.38
N PHE A 180 25.36 -13.67 34.33
CA PHE A 180 25.73 -12.69 35.35
C PHE A 180 26.53 -13.35 36.49
#